data_AF-A0A944ACE5-F1
#
_entry.id   AF-A0A944ACE5-F1
#
_cell.length_a   1.000
_cell.length_b   1.000
_cell.length_c   1.000
_cell.angle_alpha   90.00
_cell.angle_beta   90.00
_cell.angle_gamma   90.00
#
_symmetry.space_group_name_H-M   'P 1'
#
loop_
_entity.id
_entity.type
_entity.pdbx_description
1 polymer ?
#
loop_
_entity_poly.entity_id
_entity_poly.type
_entity_poly.pdbx_seq_one_letter_code
_entity_poly.pdbx_strand_id
1 'polypeptide(L)'
;MKAYRILLFIVAVIAMLAMLSAFYPSEGVQVTDGLTLRFPSLGEVLEGDVQEESEAPEDFLARREAEILQLRRDGYMRFFSSDSARFYLPGNDLSWFDSFFKALDSASAQRVRIVHYGDSQIEEDRVSKMIRSKLQKRFGGGGPGLIPLKGPYYSYSVSETVNKSLLQYSVFNPEGEKLGNKNYGPVGNATRVDSTITASFTTPKKGELPPSTWFNRLTVLSGNGSLRLGVAKERQEVEAGKVLNFNTFNLPDSSSKVSLTLSGYNDIYGVMLDMDKGVSLDNVPMRGSGGTIFTSINKQQLKEFYEHENVKLIILQYGGNVVPYTKTGKAISNYKQSIEKQIKYLKDAAPDASILFIGPSDMSTSKNGKMLSYDHLPMLIDSLKAAANDNGAAYWDLYSAMGGENSMSRWVKAKPALAGSDYIHFTPRGADMMGEMFTNALMVYYEY
;
A
#
# COMPACT_ATOMS: atom_id res chain seq x y z
N MET A 1 -87.59 3.85 -25.44
CA MET A 1 -87.02 3.96 -26.81
C MET A 1 -87.03 2.59 -27.46
N LYS A 2 -87.36 2.48 -28.76
CA LYS A 2 -87.31 1.18 -29.48
C LYS A 2 -85.85 0.77 -29.69
N ALA A 3 -85.52 -0.52 -29.52
CA ALA A 3 -84.14 -1.04 -29.55
C ALA A 3 -83.33 -0.60 -30.78
N TYR A 4 -83.97 -0.50 -31.95
CA TYR A 4 -83.32 -0.05 -33.19
C TYR A 4 -82.82 1.41 -33.11
N ARG A 5 -83.49 2.29 -32.34
CA ARG A 5 -83.06 3.69 -32.19
C ARG A 5 -81.82 3.80 -31.31
N ILE A 6 -81.70 2.94 -30.30
CA ILE A 6 -80.52 2.86 -29.45
C ILE A 6 -79.35 2.30 -30.28
N LEU A 7 -79.58 1.26 -31.08
CA LEU A 7 -78.56 0.71 -31.98
C LEU A 7 -78.07 1.74 -33.01
N LEU A 8 -78.99 2.46 -33.67
CA LEU A 8 -78.61 3.52 -34.61
C LEU A 8 -77.83 4.65 -33.94
N PHE A 9 -78.21 5.03 -32.72
CA PHE A 9 -77.47 6.02 -31.95
C PHE A 9 -76.05 5.54 -31.64
N ILE A 10 -75.89 4.30 -31.18
CA ILE A 10 -74.58 3.70 -30.88
C ILE A 10 -73.72 3.63 -32.14
N VAL A 11 -74.27 3.16 -33.26
CA VAL A 11 -73.55 3.09 -34.54
C VAL A 11 -73.13 4.48 -35.03
N ALA A 12 -74.01 5.48 -34.89
CA ALA A 12 -73.68 6.86 -35.26
C ALA A 12 -72.56 7.45 -34.38
N VAL A 13 -72.58 7.18 -33.07
CA VAL A 13 -71.51 7.59 -32.16
C VAL A 13 -70.19 6.91 -32.51
N ILE A 14 -70.19 5.59 -32.76
CA ILE A 14 -68.98 4.86 -33.16
C ILE A 14 -68.43 5.39 -34.49
N ALA A 15 -69.28 5.62 -35.48
CA ALA A 15 -68.86 6.17 -36.77
C ALA A 15 -68.26 7.58 -36.63
N MET A 16 -68.82 8.40 -35.75
CA MET A 16 -68.30 9.73 -35.45
C MET A 16 -66.93 9.68 -34.75
N LEU A 17 -66.77 8.79 -33.77
CA LEU A 17 -65.50 8.58 -33.08
C LEU A 17 -64.43 8.00 -34.01
N ALA A 18 -64.80 7.08 -34.91
CA ALA A 18 -63.89 6.55 -35.93
C ALA A 18 -63.47 7.64 -36.94
N MET A 19 -64.40 8.52 -37.33
CA MET A 19 -64.08 9.66 -38.17
C MET A 19 -63.14 10.64 -37.45
N LEU A 20 -63.41 10.97 -36.19
CA LEU A 20 -62.50 11.75 -35.35
C LEU A 20 -61.11 11.10 -35.31
N SER A 21 -61.05 9.81 -35.01
CA SER A 21 -59.80 9.02 -34.97
C SER A 21 -59.03 9.00 -36.30
N ALA A 22 -59.71 9.02 -37.44
CA ALA A 22 -59.09 9.02 -38.75
C ALA A 22 -58.51 10.39 -39.16
N PHE A 23 -59.09 11.48 -38.68
CA PHE A 23 -58.75 12.84 -39.11
C PHE A 23 -58.09 13.70 -38.03
N TYR A 24 -58.06 13.25 -36.78
CA TYR A 24 -57.38 13.97 -35.71
C TYR A 24 -55.86 13.91 -35.91
N PRO A 25 -55.12 15.02 -35.78
CA PRO A 25 -53.67 15.02 -35.97
C PRO A 25 -52.96 14.11 -34.95
N SER A 26 -52.01 13.30 -35.42
CA SER A 26 -51.24 12.36 -34.59
C SER A 26 -50.41 13.05 -33.49
N GLU A 27 -49.91 14.25 -33.77
CA GLU A 27 -49.15 15.06 -32.82
C GLU A 27 -50.05 15.70 -31.72
N GLY A 28 -51.37 15.65 -31.92
CA GLY A 28 -52.37 16.35 -31.13
C GLY A 28 -52.60 17.79 -31.58
N VAL A 29 -53.66 18.40 -31.07
CA VAL A 29 -53.98 19.81 -31.29
C VAL A 29 -53.61 20.59 -30.03
N GLN A 30 -52.66 21.49 -30.16
CA GLN A 30 -52.27 22.38 -29.07
C GLN A 30 -53.35 23.44 -28.87
N VAL A 31 -53.90 23.51 -27.66
CA VAL A 31 -55.00 24.43 -27.30
C VAL A 31 -54.47 25.64 -26.54
N THR A 32 -53.44 25.44 -25.70
CA THR A 32 -52.70 26.49 -25.00
C THR A 32 -51.23 26.10 -24.85
N ASP A 33 -50.38 27.02 -24.41
CA ASP A 33 -49.01 26.68 -23.98
C ASP A 33 -49.08 25.69 -22.81
N GLY A 34 -48.74 24.42 -23.08
CA GLY A 34 -48.75 23.33 -22.11
C GLY A 34 -49.97 22.39 -22.16
N LEU A 35 -50.98 22.64 -23.00
CA LEU A 35 -52.12 21.73 -23.17
C LEU A 35 -52.28 21.31 -24.63
N THR A 36 -51.97 20.04 -24.90
CA THR A 36 -52.20 19.40 -26.20
C THR A 36 -53.29 18.35 -26.05
N LEU A 37 -54.40 18.54 -26.74
CA LEU A 37 -55.43 17.52 -26.83
C LEU A 37 -54.99 16.46 -27.84
N ARG A 38 -55.11 15.20 -27.45
CA ARG A 38 -54.83 14.05 -28.31
C ARG A 38 -56.08 13.21 -28.43
N PHE A 39 -56.29 12.64 -29.60
CA PHE A 39 -57.36 11.68 -29.83
C PHE A 39 -56.71 10.40 -30.39
N PRO A 40 -57.05 9.21 -29.86
CA PRO A 40 -56.43 7.96 -30.30
C PRO A 40 -56.61 7.74 -31.80
N SER A 41 -55.57 7.29 -32.48
CA SER A 41 -55.64 6.95 -33.90
C SER A 41 -56.37 5.61 -34.12
N LEU A 42 -56.82 5.38 -35.35
CA LEU A 42 -57.60 4.18 -35.67
C LEU A 42 -56.76 2.90 -35.50
N GLY A 43 -55.43 3.01 -35.68
CA GLY A 43 -54.47 1.97 -35.37
C GLY A 43 -54.43 1.65 -33.88
N GLU A 44 -54.26 2.66 -33.02
CA GLU A 44 -54.20 2.49 -31.55
C GLU A 44 -55.49 1.91 -30.94
N VAL A 45 -56.65 2.16 -31.55
CA VAL A 45 -57.94 1.65 -31.04
C VAL A 45 -58.23 0.21 -31.50
N LEU A 46 -57.74 -0.18 -32.69
CA LEU A 46 -57.99 -1.51 -33.27
C LEU A 46 -56.88 -2.51 -32.96
N GLU A 47 -55.63 -2.04 -32.90
CA GLU A 47 -54.49 -2.77 -32.38
C GLU A 47 -54.50 -2.59 -30.86
N GLY A 48 -55.29 -3.41 -30.16
CA GLY A 48 -55.30 -3.43 -28.70
C GLY A 48 -53.87 -3.50 -28.15
N ASP A 49 -53.62 -2.79 -27.04
CA ASP A 49 -52.31 -2.58 -26.39
C ASP A 49 -51.27 -3.59 -26.88
N VAL A 50 -50.31 -3.12 -27.68
CA VAL A 50 -49.08 -3.87 -27.93
C VAL A 50 -48.59 -4.28 -26.55
N GLN A 51 -48.64 -5.56 -26.23
CA GLN A 51 -47.97 -6.10 -25.06
C GLN A 51 -46.50 -5.77 -25.27
N GLU A 52 -46.03 -4.66 -24.69
CA GLU A 52 -44.64 -4.58 -24.29
C GLU A 52 -44.42 -5.87 -23.49
N GLU A 53 -43.52 -6.73 -23.97
CA GLU A 53 -43.02 -7.85 -23.19
C GLU A 53 -42.50 -7.23 -21.88
N SER A 54 -43.34 -7.25 -20.85
CA SER A 54 -42.96 -6.75 -19.54
C SER A 54 -42.01 -7.78 -18.98
N GLU A 55 -40.72 -7.49 -19.10
CA GLU A 55 -39.65 -8.24 -18.45
C GLU A 55 -40.07 -8.45 -16.99
N ALA A 56 -40.04 -9.71 -16.53
CA ALA A 56 -40.38 -10.00 -15.14
C ALA A 56 -39.47 -9.16 -14.23
N PRO A 57 -39.97 -8.56 -13.14
CA PRO A 57 -39.15 -7.72 -12.27
C PRO A 57 -37.85 -8.40 -11.79
N GLU A 58 -37.89 -9.73 -11.63
CA GLU A 58 -36.73 -10.55 -11.28
C GLU A 58 -35.65 -10.57 -12.38
N ASP A 59 -36.06 -10.73 -13.64
CA ASP A 59 -35.15 -10.72 -14.80
C ASP A 59 -34.53 -9.33 -15.02
N PHE A 60 -35.35 -8.28 -14.87
CA PHE A 60 -34.88 -6.89 -14.91
C PHE A 60 -33.82 -6.60 -13.83
N LEU A 61 -34.08 -7.05 -12.59
CA LEU A 61 -33.14 -6.90 -11.48
C LEU A 61 -31.85 -7.69 -11.72
N ALA A 62 -31.95 -8.95 -12.17
CA ALA A 62 -30.79 -9.78 -12.46
C ALA A 62 -29.93 -9.19 -13.58
N ARG A 63 -30.56 -8.70 -14.65
CA ARG A 63 -29.87 -7.98 -15.73
C ARG A 63 -29.20 -6.71 -15.20
N ARG A 64 -29.89 -5.93 -14.36
CA ARG A 64 -29.34 -4.70 -13.80
C ARG A 64 -28.16 -4.96 -12.88
N GLU A 65 -28.21 -6.02 -12.08
CA GLU A 65 -27.08 -6.48 -11.26
C GLU A 65 -25.90 -6.90 -12.13
N ALA A 66 -26.15 -7.66 -13.20
CA ALA A 66 -25.11 -8.07 -14.16
C ALA A 66 -24.46 -6.86 -14.85
N GLU A 67 -25.25 -5.86 -15.27
CA GLU A 67 -24.75 -4.60 -15.84
C GLU A 67 -23.88 -3.83 -14.84
N ILE A 68 -24.30 -3.72 -13.58
CA ILE A 68 -23.52 -3.07 -12.51
C ILE A 68 -22.20 -3.81 -12.26
N LEU A 69 -22.23 -5.14 -12.21
CA LEU A 69 -21.04 -5.96 -12.06
C LEU A 69 -20.08 -5.80 -13.24
N GLN A 70 -20.61 -5.73 -14.46
CA GLN A 70 -19.82 -5.49 -15.66
C GLN A 70 -19.18 -4.09 -15.64
N LEU A 71 -19.94 -3.04 -15.32
CA LEU A 71 -19.41 -1.68 -15.19
C LEU A 71 -18.30 -1.59 -14.13
N ARG A 72 -18.47 -2.30 -13.01
CA ARG A 72 -17.44 -2.38 -11.96
C ARG A 72 -16.19 -3.09 -12.49
N ARG A 73 -16.34 -4.22 -13.18
CA ARG A 73 -15.25 -4.96 -13.82
C ARG A 73 -14.51 -4.10 -14.86
N ASP A 74 -15.23 -3.39 -15.72
CA ASP A 74 -14.65 -2.51 -16.73
C ASP A 74 -13.85 -1.37 -16.07
N GLY A 75 -14.34 -0.84 -14.95
CA GLY A 75 -13.62 0.13 -14.12
C GLY A 75 -12.27 -0.41 -13.63
N TYR A 76 -12.25 -1.63 -13.09
CA TYR A 76 -11.01 -2.29 -12.66
C TYR A 76 -10.05 -2.52 -13.83
N MET A 77 -10.53 -3.06 -14.96
CA MET A 77 -9.69 -3.30 -16.13
C MET A 77 -9.11 -2.01 -16.72
N ARG A 78 -9.84 -0.89 -16.66
CA ARG A 78 -9.33 0.42 -17.04
C ARG A 78 -8.20 0.87 -16.12
N PHE A 79 -8.34 0.66 -14.81
CA PHE A 79 -7.29 0.96 -13.84
C PHE A 79 -6.02 0.15 -14.14
N PHE A 80 -6.15 -1.17 -14.30
CA PHE A 80 -5.03 -2.07 -14.55
C PHE A 80 -4.29 -1.82 -15.86
N SER A 81 -4.97 -1.25 -16.87
CA SER A 81 -4.36 -1.00 -18.18
C SER A 81 -3.75 0.38 -18.31
N SER A 82 -4.31 1.41 -17.67
CA SER A 82 -4.01 2.80 -18.02
C SER A 82 -3.69 3.72 -16.85
N ASP A 83 -4.08 3.38 -15.62
CA ASP A 83 -3.88 4.29 -14.48
C ASP A 83 -2.40 4.41 -14.10
N SER A 84 -1.94 5.61 -13.77
CA SER A 84 -0.54 5.85 -13.42
C SER A 84 -0.14 5.29 -12.06
N ALA A 85 -1.12 5.01 -11.18
CA ALA A 85 -0.92 4.41 -9.87
C ALA A 85 -1.02 2.87 -9.87
N ARG A 86 -1.23 2.22 -11.03
CA ARG A 86 -1.28 0.75 -11.13
C ARG A 86 0.03 0.08 -10.73
N PHE A 87 -0.04 -1.20 -10.38
CA PHE A 87 1.15 -2.04 -10.26
C PHE A 87 1.49 -2.68 -11.60
N TYR A 88 2.78 -2.75 -11.90
CA TYR A 88 3.30 -3.57 -12.99
C TYR A 88 3.60 -4.94 -12.40
N LEU A 89 2.80 -5.93 -12.79
CA LEU A 89 2.86 -7.28 -12.23
C LEU A 89 3.71 -8.20 -13.13
N PRO A 90 4.46 -9.16 -12.56
CA PRO A 90 5.17 -10.16 -13.35
C PRO A 90 4.22 -10.90 -14.28
N GLY A 91 4.55 -10.95 -15.57
CA GLY A 91 3.70 -11.58 -16.59
C GLY A 91 2.33 -10.90 -16.79
N ASN A 92 2.11 -9.70 -16.23
CA ASN A 92 0.78 -9.05 -16.12
C ASN A 92 -0.27 -9.93 -15.41
N ASP A 93 0.17 -10.80 -14.51
CA ASP A 93 -0.71 -11.69 -13.76
C ASP A 93 -1.43 -10.92 -12.64
N LEU A 94 -2.74 -10.67 -12.82
CA LEU A 94 -3.56 -9.97 -11.82
C LEU A 94 -3.71 -10.76 -10.51
N SER A 95 -3.49 -12.08 -10.52
CA SER A 95 -3.53 -12.93 -9.32
C SER A 95 -2.25 -12.87 -8.47
N TRP A 96 -1.26 -12.08 -8.89
CA TRP A 96 0.06 -12.04 -8.24
C TRP A 96 0.02 -11.68 -6.75
N PHE A 97 -0.96 -10.89 -6.33
CA PHE A 97 -1.15 -10.52 -4.92
C PHE A 97 -2.05 -11.49 -4.13
N ASP A 98 -2.69 -12.49 -4.75
CA ASP A 98 -3.73 -13.32 -4.12
C ASP A 98 -3.25 -14.03 -2.86
N SER A 99 -2.02 -14.56 -2.86
CA SER A 99 -1.43 -15.19 -1.68
C SER A 99 -1.31 -14.21 -0.51
N PHE A 100 -0.89 -12.98 -0.80
CA PHE A 100 -0.79 -11.91 0.20
C PHE A 100 -2.18 -11.45 0.67
N PHE A 101 -3.14 -11.29 -0.24
CA PHE A 101 -4.51 -10.91 0.11
C PHE A 101 -5.22 -11.96 0.94
N LYS A 102 -5.07 -13.24 0.60
CA LYS A 102 -5.54 -14.35 1.42
C LYS A 102 -4.93 -14.34 2.83
N ALA A 103 -3.66 -13.94 2.95
CA ALA A 103 -3.06 -13.74 4.27
C ALA A 103 -3.75 -12.58 5.01
N LEU A 104 -3.96 -11.43 4.36
CA LEU A 104 -4.69 -10.30 4.96
C LEU A 104 -6.10 -10.68 5.44
N ASP A 105 -6.84 -11.50 4.70
CA ASP A 105 -8.16 -12.00 5.11
C ASP A 105 -8.10 -12.82 6.40
N SER A 106 -7.00 -13.54 6.60
CA SER A 106 -6.74 -14.33 7.81
C SER A 106 -6.15 -13.52 8.97
N ALA A 107 -5.89 -12.22 8.80
CA ALA A 107 -5.20 -11.40 9.80
C ALA A 107 -5.99 -11.25 11.11
N SER A 108 -7.31 -11.45 11.09
CA SER A 108 -8.12 -11.46 12.32
C SER A 108 -7.84 -12.65 13.25
N ALA A 109 -7.23 -13.72 12.72
CA ALA A 109 -6.91 -14.96 13.42
C ALA A 109 -5.40 -15.18 13.63
N GLN A 110 -4.55 -14.57 12.80
CA GLN A 110 -3.11 -14.67 12.90
C GLN A 110 -2.44 -13.35 12.53
N ARG A 111 -1.15 -13.22 12.85
CA ARG A 111 -0.37 -12.05 12.45
C ARG A 111 0.09 -12.17 11.01
N VAL A 112 0.05 -11.07 10.27
CA VAL A 112 0.58 -10.95 8.91
C VAL A 112 1.54 -9.78 8.89
N ARG A 113 2.79 -10.01 8.47
CA ARG A 113 3.81 -8.96 8.48
C ARG A 113 4.15 -8.48 7.08
N ILE A 114 4.32 -7.17 6.98
CA ILE A 114 4.82 -6.45 5.81
C ILE A 114 6.11 -5.75 6.23
N VAL A 115 7.18 -5.88 5.45
CA VAL A 115 8.45 -5.20 5.74
C VAL A 115 8.72 -4.17 4.67
N HIS A 116 8.74 -2.89 5.05
CA HIS A 116 9.05 -1.80 4.13
C HIS A 116 10.50 -1.33 4.33
N TYR A 117 11.36 -1.81 3.44
CA TYR A 117 12.73 -1.34 3.30
C TYR A 117 12.79 -0.15 2.36
N GLY A 118 13.55 0.87 2.71
CA GLY A 118 13.72 1.99 1.81
C GLY A 118 14.87 2.90 2.20
N ASP A 119 15.02 4.00 1.45
CA ASP A 119 16.02 5.02 1.70
C ASP A 119 15.49 6.17 2.58
N SER A 120 16.03 7.38 2.40
CA SER A 120 15.62 8.56 3.17
C SER A 120 14.15 8.93 2.96
N GLN A 121 13.49 8.50 1.89
CA GLN A 121 12.08 8.82 1.64
C GLN A 121 11.12 8.21 2.67
N ILE A 122 11.50 7.12 3.33
CA ILE A 122 10.69 6.47 4.37
C ILE A 122 11.19 6.76 5.79
N GLU A 123 12.19 7.63 5.93
CA GLU A 123 12.65 8.09 7.25
C GLU A 123 11.52 8.75 8.04
N GLU A 124 11.69 8.73 9.36
CA GLU A 124 10.68 9.21 10.30
C GLU A 124 9.36 8.45 10.25
N ASP A 125 9.32 7.34 9.51
CA ASP A 125 8.11 6.54 9.30
C ASP A 125 7.04 7.29 8.51
N ARG A 126 7.43 8.31 7.74
CA ARG A 126 6.50 9.26 7.11
C ARG A 126 5.57 8.64 6.04
N VAL A 127 6.04 7.65 5.29
CA VAL A 127 5.24 6.92 4.29
C VAL A 127 4.60 5.68 4.92
N SER A 128 5.43 4.86 5.55
CA SER A 128 5.05 3.57 6.10
C SER A 128 3.96 3.68 7.17
N LYS A 129 3.95 4.75 7.99
CA LYS A 129 2.87 5.03 8.94
C LYS A 129 1.50 5.12 8.26
N MET A 130 1.40 5.80 7.11
CA MET A 130 0.12 5.95 6.42
C MET A 130 -0.38 4.61 5.88
N ILE A 131 0.50 3.84 5.22
CA ILE A 131 0.19 2.50 4.73
C ILE A 131 -0.23 1.59 5.90
N ARG A 132 0.56 1.58 6.97
CA ARG A 132 0.31 0.82 8.19
C ARG A 132 -1.06 1.14 8.77
N SER A 133 -1.35 2.42 8.97
CA SER A 133 -2.61 2.91 9.53
C SER A 133 -3.83 2.42 8.73
N LYS A 134 -3.79 2.54 7.39
CA LYS A 134 -4.88 2.12 6.51
C LYS A 134 -5.08 0.60 6.54
N LEU A 135 -4.00 -0.17 6.46
CA LEU A 135 -4.07 -1.63 6.49
C LEU A 135 -4.52 -2.16 7.86
N GLN A 136 -3.96 -1.64 8.96
CA GLN A 136 -4.39 -2.04 10.30
C GLN A 136 -5.84 -1.65 10.60
N LYS A 137 -6.31 -0.51 10.06
CA LYS A 137 -7.72 -0.13 10.16
C LYS A 137 -8.64 -1.10 9.43
N ARG A 138 -8.23 -1.64 8.27
CA ARG A 138 -9.04 -2.56 7.47
C ARG A 138 -8.99 -4.01 7.97
N PHE A 139 -7.80 -4.50 8.31
CA PHE A 139 -7.54 -5.92 8.59
C PHE A 139 -7.24 -6.22 10.07
N GLY A 140 -7.30 -5.20 10.93
CA GLY A 140 -6.88 -5.31 12.32
C GLY A 140 -5.36 -5.28 12.50
N GLY A 141 -4.91 -5.29 13.76
CA GLY A 141 -3.51 -5.16 14.13
C GLY A 141 -3.22 -3.83 14.81
N GLY A 142 -1.94 -3.57 15.07
CA GLY A 142 -1.50 -2.40 15.79
C GLY A 142 0.00 -2.37 16.02
N GLY A 143 0.45 -1.30 16.66
CA GLY A 143 1.85 -1.07 16.99
C GLY A 143 2.69 -0.56 15.81
N PRO A 144 3.88 -0.02 16.09
CA PRO A 144 4.79 0.50 15.08
C PRO A 144 5.59 -0.60 14.34
N GLY A 145 5.51 -1.85 14.77
CA GLY A 145 6.25 -2.97 14.17
C GLY A 145 7.69 -3.08 14.66
N LEU A 146 8.56 -3.59 13.79
CA LEU A 146 9.99 -3.75 14.00
C LEU A 146 10.74 -2.41 13.93
N ILE A 147 11.49 -2.11 14.97
CA ILE A 147 12.34 -0.92 15.10
C ILE A 147 13.72 -1.29 15.65
N PRO A 148 14.77 -0.50 15.39
CA PRO A 148 16.06 -0.70 16.07
C PRO A 148 15.93 -0.45 17.58
N LEU A 149 16.82 -1.05 18.39
CA LEU A 149 16.89 -0.78 19.84
C LEU A 149 17.09 0.72 20.12
N LYS A 150 17.94 1.35 19.30
CA LYS A 150 18.10 2.80 19.23
C LYS A 150 18.14 3.23 17.77
N GLY A 151 17.21 4.08 17.34
CA GLY A 151 17.21 4.59 15.98
C GLY A 151 18.20 5.74 15.78
N PRO A 152 18.82 5.87 14.60
CA PRO A 152 19.58 7.07 14.24
C PRO A 152 18.67 8.26 13.91
N TYR A 153 17.37 8.02 13.69
CA TYR A 153 16.40 9.02 13.26
C TYR A 153 15.19 9.02 14.18
N TYR A 154 14.57 10.19 14.32
CA TYR A 154 13.25 10.33 14.93
C TYR A 154 12.22 9.47 14.16
N SER A 155 11.12 9.07 14.81
CA SER A 155 9.97 8.40 14.19
C SER A 155 8.66 9.03 14.67
N TYR A 156 7.72 9.23 13.75
CA TYR A 156 6.38 9.72 14.08
C TYR A 156 5.53 8.71 14.86
N SER A 157 5.89 7.43 14.84
CA SER A 157 5.07 6.35 15.42
C SER A 157 5.55 5.90 16.79
N VAL A 158 6.84 6.06 17.10
CA VAL A 158 7.43 5.60 18.35
C VAL A 158 8.62 6.47 18.74
N SER A 159 8.75 6.72 20.03
CA SER A 159 9.92 7.34 20.65
C SER A 159 10.67 6.31 21.47
N GLU A 160 11.96 6.18 21.21
CA GLU A 160 12.86 5.29 21.94
C GLU A 160 13.95 6.05 22.72
N THR A 161 14.10 5.71 23.99
CA THR A 161 15.18 6.19 24.86
C THR A 161 15.98 5.02 25.39
N VAL A 162 17.30 5.21 25.49
CA VAL A 162 18.21 4.25 26.10
C VAL A 162 19.08 5.02 27.10
N ASN A 163 19.26 4.46 28.30
CA ASN A 163 19.98 5.14 29.39
C ASN A 163 21.51 5.18 29.23
N LYS A 164 22.04 4.66 28.12
CA LYS A 164 23.47 4.66 27.77
C LYS A 164 23.66 4.82 26.27
N SER A 165 24.80 5.36 25.88
CA SER A 165 25.29 5.27 24.50
C SER A 165 25.73 3.83 24.21
N LEU A 166 25.34 3.32 23.04
CA LEU A 166 25.64 1.95 22.61
C LEU A 166 26.37 1.98 21.26
N LEU A 167 27.22 0.98 21.03
CA LEU A 167 27.84 0.80 19.72
C LEU A 167 26.80 0.25 18.73
N GLN A 168 26.77 0.85 17.54
CA GLN A 168 25.83 0.50 16.48
C GLN A 168 26.56 0.22 15.19
N TYR A 169 26.19 -0.88 14.54
CA TYR A 169 26.80 -1.35 13.31
C TYR A 169 25.73 -1.42 12.22
N SER A 170 25.85 -0.62 11.16
CA SER A 170 24.89 -0.60 10.06
C SER A 170 25.52 -1.04 8.75
N VAL A 171 24.84 -1.92 8.02
CA VAL A 171 25.29 -2.36 6.69
C VAL A 171 25.28 -1.21 5.66
N PHE A 172 24.42 -0.22 5.89
CA PHE A 172 24.18 0.93 5.00
C PHE A 172 24.92 2.22 5.42
N ASN A 173 25.75 2.18 6.47
CA ASN A 173 26.62 3.32 6.82
C ASN A 173 28.07 2.99 6.43
N PRO A 174 28.58 3.40 5.24
CA PRO A 174 29.92 3.05 4.77
C PRO A 174 31.04 3.56 5.66
N GLU A 175 30.87 4.73 6.28
CA GLU A 175 31.86 5.38 7.15
C GLU A 175 31.84 4.85 8.59
N GLY A 176 30.77 4.15 8.98
CA GLY A 176 30.62 3.59 10.32
C GLY A 176 31.42 2.32 10.56
N GLU A 177 31.64 2.02 11.83
CA GLU A 177 32.24 0.76 12.27
C GLU A 177 31.41 -0.44 11.75
N LYS A 178 32.11 -1.51 11.37
CA LYS A 178 31.49 -2.73 10.85
C LYS A 178 31.46 -3.80 11.94
N LEU A 179 30.38 -4.59 11.95
CA LEU A 179 30.18 -5.64 12.96
C LEU A 179 31.25 -6.75 12.93
N GLY A 180 32.04 -6.83 11.86
CA GLY A 180 33.03 -7.89 11.61
C GLY A 180 32.43 -9.17 11.00
N ASN A 181 31.11 -9.31 10.98
CA ASN A 181 30.37 -10.36 10.29
C ASN A 181 29.12 -9.79 9.59
N LYS A 182 28.28 -10.65 8.99
CA LYS A 182 27.08 -10.25 8.25
C LYS A 182 25.79 -10.25 9.08
N ASN A 183 25.85 -10.46 10.39
CA ASN A 183 24.65 -10.61 11.24
C ASN A 183 24.04 -9.24 11.59
N TYR A 184 23.60 -8.48 10.59
CA TYR A 184 23.00 -7.16 10.76
C TYR A 184 21.50 -7.19 11.07
N GLY A 185 20.88 -8.36 11.09
CA GLY A 185 19.46 -8.51 11.36
C GLY A 185 18.55 -8.04 10.22
N PRO A 186 17.23 -8.23 10.37
CA PRO A 186 16.24 -7.76 9.41
C PRO A 186 16.17 -6.23 9.33
N VAL A 187 16.69 -5.47 10.30
CA VAL A 187 16.76 -4.00 10.23
C VAL A 187 18.03 -3.48 9.53
N GLY A 188 18.98 -4.35 9.18
CA GLY A 188 20.28 -3.95 8.63
C GLY A 188 21.18 -3.19 9.62
N ASN A 189 20.88 -3.27 10.91
CA ASN A 189 21.62 -2.70 12.02
C ASN A 189 21.70 -3.68 13.20
N ALA A 190 22.87 -3.75 13.83
CA ALA A 190 23.07 -4.42 15.10
C ALA A 190 23.49 -3.39 16.16
N THR A 191 22.88 -3.44 17.34
CA THR A 191 23.26 -2.60 18.48
C THR A 191 23.87 -3.49 19.57
N ARG A 192 25.14 -3.27 19.91
CA ARG A 192 25.86 -4.06 20.93
C ARG A 192 25.41 -3.66 22.32
N VAL A 193 25.03 -4.66 23.10
CA VAL A 193 24.85 -4.55 24.56
C VAL A 193 26.00 -5.31 25.21
N ASP A 194 26.74 -4.64 26.09
CA ASP A 194 27.89 -5.19 26.84
C ASP A 194 27.77 -4.97 28.36
N SER A 195 26.68 -4.34 28.79
CA SER A 195 26.41 -3.97 30.18
C SER A 195 24.91 -3.85 30.39
N THR A 196 24.48 -3.72 31.65
CA THR A 196 23.05 -3.50 31.95
C THR A 196 22.58 -2.15 31.42
N ILE A 197 21.52 -2.17 30.63
CA ILE A 197 20.83 -1.00 30.10
C ILE A 197 19.32 -1.11 30.27
N THR A 198 18.66 0.04 30.18
CA THR A 198 17.21 0.15 30.10
C THR A 198 16.86 0.95 28.85
N ALA A 199 16.07 0.33 27.98
CA ALA A 199 15.43 0.97 26.85
C ALA A 199 13.95 1.21 27.18
N SER A 200 13.39 2.34 26.77
CA SER A 200 11.96 2.62 26.87
C SER A 200 11.41 3.02 25.53
N PHE A 201 10.27 2.45 25.17
CA PHE A 201 9.55 2.74 23.93
C PHE A 201 8.20 3.33 24.29
N THR A 202 7.86 4.47 23.69
CA THR A 202 6.60 5.17 23.91
C THR A 202 5.99 5.56 22.58
N THR A 203 4.75 5.15 22.33
CA THR A 203 3.96 5.60 21.19
C THR A 203 3.12 6.82 21.60
N PRO A 204 2.69 7.67 20.65
CA PRO A 204 1.81 8.80 20.93
C PRO A 204 0.53 8.34 21.67
N LYS A 205 0.15 9.06 22.75
CA LYS A 205 -1.02 8.72 23.60
C LYS A 205 -2.35 8.81 22.84
N LYS A 206 -3.28 7.94 23.23
CA LYS A 206 -4.68 7.82 22.79
C LYS A 206 -5.43 9.17 22.82
N GLY A 207 -6.17 9.48 21.74
CA GLY A 207 -7.06 10.64 21.65
C GLY A 207 -7.92 10.70 20.38
N GLU A 208 -7.33 10.49 19.20
CA GLU A 208 -8.03 10.55 17.88
C GLU A 208 -7.32 9.67 16.81
N LEU A 209 -6.62 8.61 17.22
CA LEU A 209 -5.54 8.00 16.41
C LEU A 209 -5.81 6.57 15.94
N PRO A 210 -5.24 6.17 14.77
CA PRO A 210 -5.41 4.84 14.17
C PRO A 210 -4.78 3.70 15.01
N PRO A 211 -5.08 2.42 14.69
CA PRO A 211 -4.61 1.24 15.44
C PRO A 211 -3.09 1.13 15.63
N SER A 212 -2.29 1.88 14.87
CA SER A 212 -0.82 1.90 14.90
C SER A 212 -0.19 2.43 16.20
N THR A 213 -0.99 2.79 17.21
CA THR A 213 -0.53 3.47 18.45
C THR A 213 -0.54 2.61 19.70
N TRP A 214 -1.14 1.42 19.68
CA TRP A 214 -1.11 0.47 20.80
C TRP A 214 -0.55 -0.89 20.36
N PHE A 215 0.07 -1.58 21.30
CA PHE A 215 0.67 -2.89 21.10
C PHE A 215 0.41 -3.74 22.35
N ASN A 216 0.34 -5.06 22.21
CA ASN A 216 0.18 -6.01 23.32
C ASN A 216 1.30 -7.05 23.35
N ARG A 217 2.30 -6.88 22.49
CA ARG A 217 3.42 -7.80 22.36
C ARG A 217 4.71 -7.04 22.10
N LEU A 218 5.72 -7.33 22.92
CA LEU A 218 7.11 -6.90 22.68
C LEU A 218 7.94 -8.14 22.31
N THR A 219 8.72 -8.07 21.24
CA THR A 219 9.71 -9.13 20.91
C THR A 219 11.08 -8.53 20.71
N VAL A 220 12.10 -9.11 21.34
CA VAL A 220 13.50 -8.73 21.15
C VAL A 220 14.16 -9.71 20.18
N LEU A 221 14.77 -9.16 19.11
CA LEU A 221 15.59 -9.92 18.19
C LEU A 221 17.05 -9.78 18.60
N SER A 222 17.72 -10.90 18.86
CA SER A 222 19.06 -10.88 19.45
C SER A 222 19.94 -12.04 18.95
N GLY A 223 21.25 -11.94 19.11
CA GLY A 223 22.20 -13.01 18.77
C GLY A 223 23.62 -12.68 19.21
N ASN A 224 24.58 -13.54 18.87
CA ASN A 224 26.00 -13.47 19.28
C ASN A 224 26.32 -14.08 20.65
N GLY A 225 25.78 -13.56 21.76
CA GLY A 225 26.15 -14.01 23.11
C GLY A 225 24.97 -14.24 24.05
N SER A 226 25.21 -14.28 25.36
CA SER A 226 24.17 -14.48 26.36
C SER A 226 23.55 -13.16 26.81
N LEU A 227 22.23 -13.18 27.08
CA LEU A 227 21.46 -11.98 27.42
C LEU A 227 20.40 -12.30 28.47
N ARG A 228 20.21 -11.41 29.44
CA ARG A 228 19.06 -11.38 30.34
C ARG A 228 18.15 -10.23 29.95
N LEU A 229 16.88 -10.54 29.78
CA LEU A 229 15.83 -9.60 29.38
C LEU A 229 14.84 -9.45 30.52
N GLY A 230 14.35 -8.23 30.73
CA GLY A 230 13.31 -7.96 31.72
C GLY A 230 12.31 -6.94 31.25
N VAL A 231 11.02 -7.27 31.41
CA VAL A 231 9.90 -6.35 31.18
C VAL A 231 8.98 -6.46 32.40
N ALA A 232 8.72 -5.33 33.05
CA ALA A 232 8.00 -5.30 34.33
C ALA A 232 8.56 -6.32 35.35
N LYS A 233 7.78 -7.33 35.73
CA LYS A 233 8.19 -8.42 36.65
C LYS A 233 8.73 -9.66 35.92
N GLU A 234 8.50 -9.78 34.62
CA GLU A 234 8.90 -10.95 33.84
C GLU A 234 10.39 -10.86 33.49
N ARG A 235 11.08 -12.01 33.54
CA ARG A 235 12.50 -12.14 33.17
C ARG A 235 12.65 -13.33 32.24
N GLN A 236 13.49 -13.18 31.22
CA GLN A 236 13.85 -14.24 30.29
C GLN A 236 15.38 -14.26 30.10
N GLU A 237 15.93 -15.44 29.86
CA GLU A 237 17.34 -15.62 29.53
C GLU A 237 17.49 -16.09 28.08
N VAL A 238 18.57 -15.65 27.44
CA VAL A 238 18.96 -16.01 26.08
C VAL A 238 20.34 -16.63 26.16
N GLU A 239 20.44 -17.87 25.70
CA GLU A 239 21.70 -18.58 25.57
C GLU A 239 22.42 -18.22 24.28
N ALA A 240 23.75 -18.27 24.31
CA ALA A 240 24.56 -18.09 23.12
C ALA A 240 24.35 -19.23 22.11
N GLY A 241 24.61 -18.96 20.83
CA GLY A 241 24.74 -20.01 19.79
C GLY A 241 23.72 -19.96 18.65
N LYS A 242 22.62 -19.21 18.77
CA LYS A 242 21.72 -18.94 17.64
C LYS A 242 22.11 -17.66 16.90
N VAL A 243 21.94 -17.68 15.57
CA VAL A 243 22.13 -16.49 14.71
C VAL A 243 21.01 -15.47 14.92
N LEU A 244 19.82 -15.94 15.32
CA LEU A 244 18.67 -15.12 15.67
C LEU A 244 17.85 -15.78 16.80
N ASN A 245 17.55 -15.01 17.83
CA ASN A 245 16.63 -15.36 18.90
C ASN A 245 15.41 -14.44 18.86
N PHE A 246 14.27 -14.96 19.29
CA PHE A 246 13.01 -14.22 19.44
C PHE A 246 12.53 -14.37 20.88
N ASN A 247 12.65 -13.31 21.67
CA ASN A 247 12.20 -13.31 23.06
C ASN A 247 10.97 -12.41 23.19
N THR A 248 9.82 -13.02 23.42
CA THR A 248 8.50 -12.34 23.41
C THR A 248 8.00 -12.12 24.83
N PHE A 249 7.52 -10.92 25.12
CA PHE A 249 6.79 -10.55 26.33
C PHE A 249 5.36 -10.17 25.96
N ASN A 250 4.38 -10.71 26.69
CA ASN A 250 2.98 -10.31 26.55
C ASN A 250 2.71 -9.09 27.42
N LEU A 251 1.99 -8.13 26.85
CA LEU A 251 1.67 -6.85 27.47
C LEU A 251 0.15 -6.66 27.50
N PRO A 252 -0.39 -5.78 28.35
CA PRO A 252 -1.79 -5.40 28.28
C PRO A 252 -2.18 -4.84 26.90
N ASP A 253 -3.41 -5.13 26.44
CA ASP A 253 -3.92 -4.76 25.10
C ASP A 253 -3.88 -3.26 24.78
N SER A 254 -3.77 -2.40 25.79
CA SER A 254 -3.76 -0.95 25.66
C SER A 254 -2.37 -0.33 25.84
N SER A 255 -1.30 -1.12 25.75
CA SER A 255 0.04 -0.61 25.99
C SER A 255 0.46 0.37 24.90
N SER A 256 0.86 1.56 25.34
CA SER A 256 1.50 2.61 24.53
C SER A 256 2.90 2.93 25.03
N LYS A 257 3.35 2.23 26.07
CA LYS A 257 4.66 2.39 26.67
C LYS A 257 5.14 1.07 27.24
N VAL A 258 6.42 0.77 27.03
CA VAL A 258 7.09 -0.38 27.63
C VAL A 258 8.54 -0.04 27.95
N SER A 259 9.03 -0.59 29.07
CA SER A 259 10.42 -0.48 29.48
C SER A 259 11.05 -1.87 29.47
N LEU A 260 12.19 -1.99 28.80
CA LEU A 260 12.95 -3.21 28.58
C LEU A 260 14.33 -3.06 29.21
N THR A 261 14.65 -3.93 30.17
CA THR A 261 16.00 -4.06 30.72
C THR A 261 16.74 -5.16 29.98
N LEU A 262 17.97 -4.88 29.54
CA LEU A 262 18.87 -5.85 28.92
C LEU A 262 20.18 -5.89 29.71
N SER A 263 20.72 -7.08 29.99
CA SER A 263 21.98 -7.26 30.71
C SER A 263 22.74 -8.47 30.19
N GLY A 264 24.03 -8.30 29.89
CA GLY A 264 24.88 -9.35 29.32
C GLY A 264 25.69 -8.83 28.15
N TYR A 265 26.06 -9.74 27.25
CA TYR A 265 26.84 -9.43 26.06
C TYR A 265 26.14 -10.03 24.83
N ASN A 266 25.56 -9.19 23.98
CA ASN A 266 24.77 -9.64 22.84
C ASN A 266 24.61 -8.52 21.79
N ASP A 267 24.28 -8.88 20.56
CA ASP A 267 23.88 -7.95 19.50
C ASP A 267 22.36 -7.93 19.34
N ILE A 268 21.75 -6.77 19.52
CA ILE A 268 20.32 -6.58 19.33
C ILE A 268 20.05 -6.17 17.89
N TYR A 269 19.24 -6.97 17.20
CA TYR A 269 18.87 -6.83 15.79
C TYR A 269 17.53 -6.13 15.58
N GLY A 270 16.88 -5.72 16.66
CA GLY A 270 15.63 -4.99 16.65
C GLY A 270 14.72 -5.33 17.83
N VAL A 271 13.71 -4.52 18.00
CA VAL A 271 12.59 -4.72 18.92
C VAL A 271 11.31 -4.58 18.11
N MET A 272 10.39 -5.52 18.27
CA MET A 272 9.08 -5.46 17.63
C MET A 272 8.03 -5.10 18.67
N LEU A 273 7.19 -4.12 18.34
CA LEU A 273 6.04 -3.71 19.12
C LEU A 273 4.80 -3.94 18.26
N ASP A 274 4.11 -5.05 18.51
CA ASP A 274 3.01 -5.56 17.67
C ASP A 274 1.76 -5.86 18.49
N MET A 275 0.71 -6.23 17.78
CA MET A 275 -0.39 -7.04 18.31
C MET A 275 -0.09 -8.54 18.13
N ASP A 276 -0.74 -9.38 18.94
CA ASP A 276 -0.73 -10.85 18.84
C ASP A 276 -1.27 -11.35 17.49
N LYS A 277 -2.19 -10.60 16.88
CA LYS A 277 -2.81 -10.85 15.58
C LYS A 277 -3.04 -9.56 14.80
N GLY A 278 -3.37 -9.69 13.52
CA GLY A 278 -3.58 -8.56 12.62
C GLY A 278 -2.33 -8.20 11.81
N VAL A 279 -2.37 -7.04 11.17
CA VAL A 279 -1.29 -6.56 10.30
C VAL A 279 -0.21 -5.86 11.12
N SER A 280 1.03 -6.30 10.93
CA SER A 280 2.23 -5.56 11.31
C SER A 280 2.90 -5.00 10.05
N LEU A 281 3.27 -3.72 10.06
CA LEU A 281 4.05 -3.11 8.97
C LEU A 281 5.28 -2.42 9.52
N ASP A 282 6.44 -2.90 9.11
CA ASP A 282 7.75 -2.42 9.57
C ASP A 282 8.27 -1.31 8.68
N ASN A 283 8.87 -0.29 9.29
CA ASN A 283 9.57 0.76 8.57
C ASN A 283 11.08 0.66 8.82
N VAL A 284 11.84 0.27 7.79
CA VAL A 284 13.28 0.07 7.87
C VAL A 284 14.00 1.05 6.93
N PRO A 285 14.16 2.32 7.35
CA PRO A 285 14.86 3.34 6.57
C PRO A 285 16.37 3.12 6.63
N MET A 286 17.00 3.07 5.46
CA MET A 286 18.44 2.90 5.27
C MET A 286 18.97 4.11 4.50
N ARG A 287 19.21 5.21 5.21
CA ARG A 287 19.67 6.48 4.64
C ARG A 287 20.83 6.28 3.66
N GLY A 288 20.74 6.93 2.50
CA GLY A 288 21.79 6.91 1.47
C GLY A 288 21.91 5.57 0.73
N SER A 289 21.14 4.54 1.10
CA SER A 289 21.17 3.25 0.43
C SER A 289 20.58 3.37 -0.97
N GLY A 290 21.25 2.71 -1.92
CA GLY A 290 20.70 2.43 -3.25
C GLY A 290 19.91 1.12 -3.32
N GLY A 291 19.64 0.47 -2.19
CA GLY A 291 18.94 -0.82 -2.16
C GLY A 291 19.83 -2.00 -2.60
N THR A 292 21.15 -1.87 -2.53
CA THR A 292 22.14 -2.87 -2.97
C THR A 292 22.83 -3.60 -1.82
N ILE A 293 22.21 -3.62 -0.63
CA ILE A 293 22.86 -4.01 0.63
C ILE A 293 22.48 -5.41 1.16
N PHE A 294 21.42 -6.03 0.65
CA PHE A 294 20.81 -7.22 1.29
C PHE A 294 21.73 -8.44 1.23
N THR A 295 22.48 -8.60 0.15
CA THR A 295 23.54 -9.61 0.00
C THR A 295 24.69 -9.50 1.03
N SER A 296 24.75 -8.39 1.77
CA SER A 296 25.70 -8.17 2.87
C SER A 296 25.10 -8.49 4.25
N ILE A 297 23.81 -8.84 4.34
CA ILE A 297 23.12 -9.32 5.54
C ILE A 297 23.07 -10.85 5.51
N ASN A 298 23.24 -11.52 6.65
CA ASN A 298 23.22 -12.97 6.73
C ASN A 298 21.87 -13.55 6.25
N LYS A 299 21.90 -14.37 5.18
CA LYS A 299 20.68 -14.98 4.58
C LYS A 299 19.91 -15.81 5.58
N GLN A 300 20.59 -16.60 6.41
CA GLN A 300 19.93 -17.46 7.38
C GLN A 300 19.17 -16.64 8.43
N GLN A 301 19.76 -15.54 8.88
CA GLN A 301 19.12 -14.62 9.80
C GLN A 301 17.86 -13.98 9.20
N LEU A 302 17.93 -13.55 7.93
CA LEU A 302 16.76 -13.04 7.22
C LEU A 302 15.69 -14.11 7.04
N LYS A 303 16.08 -15.32 6.64
CA LYS A 303 15.17 -16.45 6.44
C LYS A 303 14.42 -16.83 7.72
N GLU A 304 15.15 -16.99 8.82
CA GLU A 304 14.55 -17.28 10.14
C GLU A 304 13.56 -16.17 10.55
N PHE A 305 13.86 -14.90 10.28
CA PHE A 305 12.93 -13.80 10.52
C PHE A 305 11.68 -13.87 9.64
N TYR A 306 11.85 -13.99 8.32
CA TYR A 306 10.72 -13.97 7.39
C TYR A 306 9.75 -15.15 7.61
N GLU A 307 10.28 -16.33 7.92
CA GLU A 307 9.50 -17.52 8.27
C GLU A 307 8.79 -17.37 9.62
N HIS A 308 9.53 -17.05 10.69
CA HIS A 308 8.98 -16.97 12.05
C HIS A 308 7.91 -15.88 12.20
N GLU A 309 8.11 -14.75 11.53
CA GLU A 309 7.26 -13.57 11.68
C GLU A 309 6.13 -13.48 10.65
N ASN A 310 5.93 -14.55 9.86
CA ASN A 310 4.91 -14.65 8.83
C ASN A 310 4.91 -13.44 7.88
N VAL A 311 6.09 -13.13 7.33
CA VAL A 311 6.24 -12.03 6.38
C VAL A 311 5.64 -12.45 5.05
N LYS A 312 4.64 -11.70 4.58
CA LYS A 312 3.90 -11.99 3.33
C LYS A 312 4.13 -10.96 2.23
N LEU A 313 4.67 -9.79 2.57
CA LEU A 313 5.05 -8.78 1.59
C LEU A 313 6.34 -8.07 2.03
N ILE A 314 7.31 -8.01 1.13
CA ILE A 314 8.53 -7.21 1.26
C ILE A 314 8.45 -6.07 0.24
N ILE A 315 8.45 -4.83 0.74
CA ILE A 315 8.46 -3.62 -0.08
C ILE A 315 9.89 -3.07 -0.11
N LEU A 316 10.43 -2.85 -1.30
CA LEU A 316 11.75 -2.27 -1.54
C LEU A 316 11.59 -0.90 -2.21
N GLN A 317 11.68 0.19 -1.45
CA GLN A 317 11.58 1.56 -1.97
C GLN A 317 12.96 2.20 -2.11
N TYR A 318 13.53 2.12 -3.31
CA TYR A 318 14.89 2.57 -3.59
C TYR A 318 15.03 3.21 -4.98
N GLY A 319 16.15 3.89 -5.18
CA GLY A 319 16.56 4.42 -6.47
C GLY A 319 16.92 5.91 -6.40
N GLY A 320 16.33 6.65 -5.45
CA GLY A 320 16.51 8.11 -5.36
C GLY A 320 17.98 8.51 -5.21
N ASN A 321 18.71 7.83 -4.32
CA ASN A 321 20.14 8.09 -4.09
C ASN A 321 21.04 7.79 -5.29
N VAL A 322 20.60 6.96 -6.25
CA VAL A 322 21.43 6.63 -7.42
C VAL A 322 21.11 7.50 -8.63
N VAL A 323 19.98 8.23 -8.64
CA VAL A 323 19.57 9.08 -9.77
C VAL A 323 20.70 10.06 -10.16
N PRO A 324 21.34 10.81 -9.25
CA PRO A 324 22.37 11.77 -9.66
C PRO A 324 23.62 11.13 -10.30
N TYR A 325 23.84 9.82 -10.08
CA TYR A 325 25.06 9.10 -10.47
C TYR A 325 24.86 8.13 -11.64
N THR A 326 23.62 7.84 -12.03
CA THR A 326 23.28 6.86 -13.08
C THR A 326 23.01 7.50 -14.46
N LYS A 327 23.90 8.40 -14.89
CA LYS A 327 23.70 9.27 -16.08
C LYS A 327 23.83 8.56 -17.43
N THR A 328 24.34 7.34 -17.48
CA THR A 328 24.65 6.62 -18.73
C THR A 328 23.93 5.27 -18.76
N GLY A 329 23.64 4.77 -19.97
CA GLY A 329 23.03 3.44 -20.13
C GLY A 329 23.83 2.31 -19.46
N LYS A 330 25.17 2.41 -19.45
CA LYS A 330 26.04 1.46 -18.73
C LYS A 330 25.86 1.55 -17.21
N ALA A 331 25.79 2.76 -16.65
CA ALA A 331 25.57 2.94 -15.22
C ALA A 331 24.19 2.42 -14.79
N ILE A 332 23.15 2.69 -15.59
CA ILE A 332 21.79 2.19 -15.37
C ILE A 332 21.78 0.66 -15.43
N SER A 333 22.41 0.05 -16.43
CA SER A 333 22.49 -1.41 -16.56
C SER A 333 23.22 -2.08 -15.38
N ASN A 334 24.32 -1.49 -14.91
CA ASN A 334 25.03 -1.99 -13.72
C ASN A 334 24.16 -1.94 -12.47
N TYR A 335 23.38 -0.87 -12.31
CA TYR A 335 22.45 -0.74 -11.20
C TYR A 335 21.29 -1.74 -11.31
N LYS A 336 20.71 -1.91 -12.51
CA LYS A 336 19.72 -2.95 -12.83
C LYS A 336 20.18 -4.31 -12.30
N GLN A 337 21.35 -4.77 -12.74
CA GLN A 337 21.93 -6.06 -12.33
C GLN A 337 22.16 -6.17 -10.82
N SER A 338 22.47 -5.05 -10.15
CA SER A 338 22.66 -5.04 -8.70
C SER A 338 21.34 -5.25 -7.94
N ILE A 339 20.25 -4.66 -8.43
CA ILE A 339 18.90 -4.84 -7.90
C ILE A 339 18.39 -6.25 -8.18
N GLU A 340 18.59 -6.79 -9.39
CA GLU A 340 18.23 -8.18 -9.72
C GLU A 340 18.85 -9.18 -8.72
N LYS A 341 20.12 -8.97 -8.36
CA LYS A 341 20.80 -9.79 -7.34
C LYS A 341 20.16 -9.67 -5.96
N GLN A 342 19.70 -8.48 -5.56
CA GLN A 342 19.04 -8.30 -4.27
C GLN A 342 17.66 -8.97 -4.25
N ILE A 343 16.88 -8.82 -5.32
CA ILE A 343 15.55 -9.45 -5.43
C ILE A 343 15.70 -10.97 -5.33
N LYS A 344 16.61 -11.59 -6.09
CA LYS A 344 16.87 -13.04 -6.00
C LYS A 344 17.28 -13.45 -4.58
N TYR A 345 18.18 -12.70 -3.95
CA TYR A 345 18.63 -12.99 -2.59
C TYR A 345 17.51 -12.97 -1.55
N LEU A 346 16.59 -12.00 -1.65
CA LEU A 346 15.44 -11.88 -0.77
C LEU A 346 14.37 -12.94 -1.08
N LYS A 347 14.15 -13.29 -2.35
CA LYS A 347 13.26 -14.41 -2.72
C LYS A 347 13.72 -15.72 -2.12
N ASP A 348 15.03 -16.00 -2.17
CA ASP A 348 15.59 -17.19 -1.54
C ASP A 348 15.41 -17.19 0.00
N ALA A 349 15.44 -16.01 0.62
CA ALA A 349 15.27 -15.85 2.06
C ALA A 349 13.81 -15.86 2.49
N ALA A 350 12.87 -15.42 1.63
CA ALA A 350 11.45 -15.27 1.93
C ALA A 350 10.59 -15.91 0.82
N PRO A 351 10.63 -17.23 0.63
CA PRO A 351 9.92 -17.89 -0.46
C PRO A 351 8.40 -17.70 -0.40
N ASP A 352 7.84 -17.49 0.80
CA ASP A 352 6.40 -17.29 1.02
C ASP A 352 5.97 -15.81 0.95
N ALA A 353 6.91 -14.88 0.73
CA ALA A 353 6.63 -13.46 0.67
C ALA A 353 6.64 -12.96 -0.78
N SER A 354 5.61 -12.19 -1.13
CA SER A 354 5.63 -11.39 -2.35
C SER A 354 6.66 -10.27 -2.21
N ILE A 355 7.39 -9.94 -3.29
CA ILE A 355 8.35 -8.82 -3.31
C ILE A 355 7.85 -7.75 -4.26
N LEU A 356 7.70 -6.53 -3.74
CA LEU A 356 7.27 -5.36 -4.47
C LEU A 356 8.38 -4.31 -4.46
N PHE A 357 8.81 -3.84 -5.62
CA PHE A 357 9.80 -2.77 -5.75
C PHE A 357 9.10 -1.44 -6.05
N ILE A 358 9.32 -0.43 -5.22
CA ILE A 358 8.90 0.96 -5.49
C ILE A 358 10.12 1.71 -6.03
N GLY A 359 10.00 2.19 -7.27
CA GLY A 359 11.05 2.97 -7.91
C GLY A 359 11.28 4.35 -7.31
N PRO A 360 12.29 5.08 -7.79
CA PRO A 360 12.52 6.46 -7.37
C PRO A 360 11.31 7.35 -7.68
N SER A 361 11.10 8.35 -6.82
CA SER A 361 10.23 9.48 -7.12
C SER A 361 10.79 10.30 -8.28
N ASP A 362 9.99 11.22 -8.83
CA ASP A 362 10.58 12.33 -9.57
C ASP A 362 11.53 13.13 -8.65
N MET A 363 12.59 13.66 -9.23
CA MET A 363 13.59 14.49 -8.56
C MET A 363 14.05 15.55 -9.54
N SER A 364 14.19 16.79 -9.09
CA SER A 364 14.61 17.89 -9.98
C SER A 364 16.08 18.24 -9.81
N THR A 365 16.71 18.67 -10.90
CA THR A 365 18.02 19.28 -10.94
C THR A 365 17.96 20.64 -11.64
N SER A 366 18.91 21.52 -11.36
CA SER A 366 18.95 22.84 -11.97
C SER A 366 19.47 22.74 -13.40
N LYS A 367 18.63 23.16 -14.36
CA LYS A 367 18.99 23.31 -15.77
C LYS A 367 18.57 24.69 -16.25
N ASN A 368 19.53 25.52 -16.66
CA ASN A 368 19.29 26.88 -17.15
C ASN A 368 18.42 27.72 -16.20
N GLY A 369 18.64 27.60 -14.89
CA GLY A 369 17.88 28.34 -13.86
C GLY A 369 16.48 27.79 -13.55
N LYS A 370 16.09 26.66 -14.15
CA LYS A 370 14.82 25.97 -13.88
C LYS A 370 15.09 24.63 -13.20
N MET A 371 14.27 24.30 -12.20
CA MET A 371 14.27 22.96 -11.59
C MET A 371 13.44 22.02 -12.45
N LEU A 372 14.11 21.08 -13.12
CA LEU A 372 13.51 20.12 -14.06
C LEU A 372 13.93 18.69 -13.69
N SER A 373 13.15 17.69 -14.08
CA SER A 373 13.51 16.28 -13.89
C SER A 373 14.88 15.93 -14.49
N TYR A 374 15.54 14.92 -13.92
CA TYR A 374 16.73 14.32 -14.53
C TYR A 374 16.38 13.64 -15.86
N ASP A 375 17.15 13.91 -16.93
CA ASP A 375 16.80 13.45 -18.29
C ASP A 375 16.81 11.92 -18.40
N HIS A 376 17.70 11.27 -17.65
CA HIS A 376 17.87 9.81 -17.68
C HIS A 376 16.93 9.07 -16.71
N LEU A 377 16.14 9.78 -15.90
CA LEU A 377 15.26 9.17 -14.90
C LEU A 377 14.21 8.23 -15.51
N PRO A 378 13.52 8.57 -16.62
CA PRO A 378 12.60 7.63 -17.27
C PRO A 378 13.25 6.31 -17.69
N MET A 379 14.47 6.37 -18.26
CA MET A 379 15.22 5.17 -18.64
C MET A 379 15.62 4.32 -17.43
N LEU A 380 15.96 4.96 -16.30
CA LEU A 380 16.24 4.26 -15.05
C LEU A 380 14.98 3.57 -14.51
N ILE A 381 13.83 4.23 -14.53
CA ILE A 381 12.54 3.69 -14.09
C ILE A 381 12.18 2.43 -14.91
N ASP A 382 12.27 2.50 -16.23
CA ASP A 382 11.97 1.36 -17.10
C ASP A 382 12.93 0.19 -16.86
N SER A 383 14.21 0.49 -16.59
CA SER A 383 15.20 -0.54 -16.25
C SER A 383 14.90 -1.23 -14.92
N LEU A 384 14.48 -0.49 -13.89
CA LEU A 384 14.10 -1.05 -12.59
C LEU A 384 12.79 -1.83 -12.64
N LYS A 385 11.81 -1.34 -13.41
CA LYS A 385 10.57 -2.05 -13.72
C LYS A 385 10.85 -3.40 -14.36
N ALA A 386 11.74 -3.43 -15.35
CA ALA A 386 12.21 -4.68 -15.94
C ALA A 386 12.96 -5.55 -14.91
N ALA A 387 13.88 -4.99 -14.12
CA ALA A 387 14.60 -5.75 -13.09
C ALA A 387 13.66 -6.46 -12.11
N ALA A 388 12.59 -5.79 -11.68
CA ALA A 388 11.59 -6.38 -10.80
C ALA A 388 10.82 -7.49 -11.50
N ASN A 389 10.16 -7.19 -12.63
CA ASN A 389 9.26 -8.12 -13.31
C ASN A 389 10.01 -9.34 -13.89
N ASP A 390 11.19 -9.14 -14.50
CA ASP A 390 12.04 -10.21 -15.04
C ASP A 390 12.47 -11.21 -13.93
N ASN A 391 12.45 -10.77 -12.67
CA ASN A 391 12.80 -11.56 -11.51
C ASN A 391 11.58 -11.91 -10.65
N GLY A 392 10.36 -11.75 -11.18
CA GLY A 392 9.09 -12.13 -10.56
C GLY A 392 8.69 -11.29 -9.34
N ALA A 393 9.20 -10.06 -9.23
CA ALA A 393 8.75 -9.08 -8.24
C ALA A 393 7.85 -8.05 -8.94
N ALA A 394 6.79 -7.60 -8.27
CA ALA A 394 5.97 -6.50 -8.78
C ALA A 394 6.73 -5.17 -8.70
N TYR A 395 6.30 -4.20 -9.51
CA TYR A 395 6.85 -2.84 -9.50
C TYR A 395 5.74 -1.79 -9.34
N TRP A 396 5.96 -0.82 -8.46
CA TRP A 396 5.13 0.38 -8.38
C TRP A 396 5.90 1.61 -8.83
N ASP A 397 5.34 2.29 -9.84
CA ASP A 397 5.98 3.41 -10.51
C ASP A 397 5.63 4.72 -9.81
N LEU A 398 6.35 5.00 -8.71
CA LEU A 398 6.15 6.21 -7.91
C LEU A 398 6.28 7.48 -8.77
N TYR A 399 7.24 7.53 -9.69
CA TYR A 399 7.39 8.64 -10.64
C TYR A 399 6.10 8.89 -11.44
N SER A 400 5.51 7.86 -12.02
CA SER A 400 4.24 7.99 -12.77
C SER A 400 3.07 8.34 -11.86
N ALA A 401 2.97 7.73 -10.69
CA ALA A 401 1.93 8.01 -9.70
C ALA A 401 1.96 9.48 -9.22
N MET A 402 3.14 10.10 -9.14
CA MET A 402 3.30 11.53 -8.82
C MET A 402 2.86 12.47 -9.96
N GLY A 403 2.67 11.94 -11.16
CA GLY A 403 2.35 12.70 -12.38
C GLY A 403 3.52 12.81 -13.36
N GLY A 404 4.56 11.99 -13.21
CA GLY A 404 5.67 11.87 -14.17
C GLY A 404 6.56 13.10 -14.24
N GLU A 405 6.94 13.47 -15.46
CA GLU A 405 7.97 14.49 -15.70
C GLU A 405 7.59 15.84 -15.06
N ASN A 406 8.58 16.42 -14.38
CA ASN A 406 8.50 17.68 -13.64
C ASN A 406 7.45 17.69 -12.52
N SER A 407 6.97 16.52 -12.09
CA SER A 407 6.01 16.41 -10.98
C SER A 407 6.62 16.89 -9.68
N MET A 408 7.89 16.63 -9.40
CA MET A 408 8.57 17.11 -8.21
C MET A 408 8.53 18.64 -8.11
N SER A 409 8.83 19.33 -9.21
CA SER A 409 8.71 20.79 -9.27
C SER A 409 7.28 21.29 -9.08
N ARG A 410 6.25 20.52 -9.49
CA ARG A 410 4.84 20.83 -9.18
C ARG A 410 4.52 20.60 -7.70
N TRP A 411 5.04 19.53 -7.12
CA TRP A 411 4.85 19.16 -5.71
C TRP A 411 5.49 20.17 -4.75
N VAL A 412 6.66 20.72 -5.09
CA VAL A 412 7.30 21.82 -4.33
C VAL A 412 6.46 23.10 -4.37
N LYS A 413 5.82 23.39 -5.51
CA LYS A 413 5.01 24.60 -5.71
C LYS A 413 3.56 24.47 -5.23
N ALA A 414 3.12 23.26 -4.87
CA ALA A 414 1.78 22.99 -4.37
C ALA A 414 1.51 23.82 -3.10
N LYS A 415 0.23 24.12 -2.85
CA LYS A 415 -0.20 24.87 -1.67
C LYS A 415 -1.26 24.06 -0.90
N PRO A 416 -0.93 23.49 0.27
CA PRO A 416 0.41 23.44 0.88
C PRO A 416 1.39 22.54 0.11
N ALA A 417 2.70 22.75 0.36
CA ALA A 417 3.76 22.04 -0.34
C ALA A 417 3.77 20.54 -0.03
N LEU A 418 4.01 19.73 -1.06
CA LEU A 418 4.07 18.27 -0.98
C LEU A 418 5.52 17.74 -1.05
N ALA A 419 6.46 18.58 -1.49
CA ALA A 419 7.88 18.29 -1.46
C ALA A 419 8.68 19.48 -0.88
N GLY A 420 9.86 19.17 -0.35
CA GLY A 420 10.80 20.14 0.22
C GLY A 420 11.46 21.00 -0.85
N SER A 421 12.02 22.13 -0.42
CA SER A 421 12.75 23.06 -1.31
C SER A 421 14.05 22.49 -1.87
N ASP A 422 14.45 21.29 -1.46
CA ASP A 422 15.55 20.52 -2.06
C ASP A 422 15.15 19.81 -3.37
N TYR A 423 13.86 19.79 -3.72
CA TYR A 423 13.31 19.09 -4.88
C TYR A 423 13.64 17.59 -4.92
N ILE A 424 13.75 16.98 -3.73
CA ILE A 424 14.06 15.56 -3.57
C ILE A 424 13.09 14.94 -2.56
N HIS A 425 13.02 15.47 -1.34
CA HIS A 425 12.29 14.82 -0.25
C HIS A 425 10.84 15.30 -0.15
N PHE A 426 9.94 14.39 0.21
CA PHE A 426 8.55 14.76 0.51
C PHE A 426 8.43 15.55 1.82
N THR A 427 7.47 16.48 1.87
CA THR A 427 6.95 16.99 3.15
C THR A 427 6.14 15.88 3.85
N PRO A 428 5.82 15.98 5.15
CA PRO A 428 4.96 15.01 5.81
C PRO A 428 3.63 14.78 5.07
N ARG A 429 3.03 15.85 4.55
CA ARG A 429 1.80 15.76 3.74
C ARG A 429 2.01 15.04 2.40
N GLY A 430 3.13 15.28 1.73
CA GLY A 430 3.46 14.57 0.49
C GLY A 430 3.69 13.08 0.73
N ALA A 431 4.33 12.73 1.84
CA ALA A 431 4.52 11.34 2.24
C ALA A 431 3.20 10.63 2.59
N ASP A 432 2.31 11.30 3.31
CA ASP A 432 0.95 10.82 3.58
C ASP A 432 0.18 10.56 2.28
N MET A 433 0.23 11.51 1.33
CA MET A 433 -0.42 11.37 0.03
C MET A 433 0.17 10.22 -0.78
N MET A 434 1.50 10.01 -0.74
CA MET A 434 2.16 8.87 -1.36
C MET A 434 1.66 7.55 -0.77
N GLY A 435 1.66 7.42 0.56
CA GLY A 435 1.17 6.21 1.24
C GLY A 435 -0.31 5.94 0.96
N GLU A 436 -1.13 6.99 0.82
CA GLU A 436 -2.53 6.87 0.43
C GLU A 436 -2.70 6.41 -1.02
N MET A 437 -1.98 6.99 -1.98
CA MET A 437 -2.02 6.54 -3.38
C MET A 437 -1.60 5.08 -3.50
N PHE A 438 -0.51 4.68 -2.82
CA PHE A 438 -0.04 3.30 -2.77
C PHE A 438 -1.12 2.36 -2.22
N THR A 439 -1.70 2.71 -1.08
CA THR A 439 -2.67 1.84 -0.41
C THR A 439 -3.97 1.76 -1.19
N ASN A 440 -4.45 2.87 -1.74
CA ASN A 440 -5.64 2.88 -2.57
C ASN A 440 -5.44 2.00 -3.82
N ALA A 441 -4.30 2.12 -4.49
CA ALA A 441 -3.97 1.24 -5.60
C ALA A 441 -3.99 -0.23 -5.17
N LEU A 442 -3.35 -0.59 -4.05
CA LEU A 442 -3.34 -1.96 -3.52
C LEU A 442 -4.76 -2.48 -3.21
N MET A 443 -5.63 -1.62 -2.69
CA MET A 443 -7.02 -2.00 -2.39
C MET A 443 -7.85 -2.19 -3.67
N VAL A 444 -7.54 -1.50 -4.77
CA VAL A 444 -8.20 -1.78 -6.06
C VAL A 444 -7.94 -3.21 -6.52
N TYR A 445 -6.71 -3.72 -6.35
CA TYR A 445 -6.39 -5.13 -6.66
C TYR A 445 -7.00 -6.11 -5.66
N TYR A 446 -7.13 -5.73 -4.38
CA TYR A 446 -7.77 -6.56 -3.36
C TYR A 446 -9.29 -6.70 -3.58
N GLU A 447 -9.94 -5.66 -4.11
CA GLU A 447 -11.39 -5.61 -4.31
C GLU A 447 -11.88 -6.15 -5.65
N TYR A 448 -10.95 -6.37 -6.60
CA TYR A 448 -11.19 -7.04 -7.87
C TYR A 448 -11.16 -8.55 -7.66
#